data_AF-A0A0R1SPH1-F1
#
_entry.id   AF-A0A0R1SPH1-F1
#
_cell.length_a   1.000
_cell.length_b   1.000
_cell.length_c   1.000
_cell.angle_alpha   90.00
_cell.angle_beta   90.00
_cell.angle_gamma   90.00
#
_symmetry.space_group_name_H-M   'P 1'
#
loop_
_entity.id
_entity.type
_entity.pdbx_description
1 polymer ?
#
loop_
_entity_poly.entity_id
_entity_poly.type
_entity_poly.pdbx_seq_one_letter_code
_entity_poly.pdbx_strand_id
1 'polypeptide(L)'
;MQYNESNRQDGDYMFPERLRALRTGKHITLVQLAQDLNQQFPTDKDHENTPSQIGNWERGVRTPSYVEVQKLAKFFGVTMDYLTGLTDSSIYDLAKMFISGQTIQFEGETLDSQDRYQIYQLISGYVHGKTGRKPQPGPKIQQEELDLGMPKDTGK
;
A
#
# COMPACT_ATOMS: atom_id res chain seq x y z
N MET A 1 -0.43 -27.09 -24.99
CA MET A 1 0.22 -27.15 -23.67
C MET A 1 -0.75 -26.51 -22.68
N GLN A 2 -1.46 -27.33 -21.91
CA GLN A 2 -2.31 -26.84 -20.82
C GLN A 2 -1.39 -26.53 -19.64
N TYR A 3 -1.31 -25.26 -19.26
CA TYR A 3 -0.53 -24.83 -18.10
C TYR A 3 -1.40 -25.02 -16.84
N ASN A 4 -0.92 -25.83 -15.90
CA ASN A 4 -1.58 -26.18 -14.64
C ASN A 4 -1.75 -24.95 -13.72
N GLU A 5 -2.97 -24.71 -13.25
CA GLU A 5 -3.37 -23.57 -12.41
C GLU A 5 -3.10 -23.76 -10.89
N SER A 6 -2.33 -24.77 -10.49
CA SER A 6 -2.35 -25.29 -9.11
C SER A 6 -1.28 -24.75 -8.15
N ASN A 7 -0.49 -23.72 -8.51
CA ASN A 7 0.58 -23.24 -7.62
C ASN A 7 0.80 -21.71 -7.69
N ARG A 8 -0.28 -20.94 -7.52
CA ARG A 8 -0.21 -19.47 -7.40
C ARG A 8 0.35 -19.12 -6.01
N GLN A 9 1.65 -18.80 -5.92
CA GLN A 9 2.10 -17.89 -4.86
C GLN A 9 1.72 -16.48 -5.29
N ASP A 10 0.88 -15.82 -4.51
CA ASP A 10 0.29 -14.50 -4.82
C ASP A 10 1.33 -13.37 -5.04
N GLY A 11 2.61 -13.61 -4.71
CA GLY A 11 3.70 -12.65 -4.90
C GLY A 11 4.34 -12.64 -6.30
N ASP A 12 4.28 -13.72 -7.07
CA ASP A 12 5.10 -13.89 -8.29
C ASP A 12 4.48 -13.22 -9.54
N TYR A 13 3.21 -12.80 -9.45
CA TYR A 13 2.44 -12.23 -10.58
C TYR A 13 2.22 -10.71 -10.52
N MET A 14 2.66 -10.05 -9.44
CA MET A 14 2.36 -8.61 -9.26
C MET A 14 3.15 -7.70 -10.19
N PHE A 15 4.41 -8.03 -10.50
CA PHE A 15 5.25 -7.18 -11.36
C PHE A 15 4.70 -7.07 -12.81
N PRO A 16 4.44 -8.19 -13.53
CA PRO A 16 3.93 -8.13 -14.90
C PRO A 16 2.62 -7.35 -15.01
N GLU A 17 1.70 -7.55 -14.06
CA GLU A 17 0.40 -6.89 -14.01
C GLU A 17 0.52 -5.39 -13.75
N ARG A 18 1.33 -4.98 -12.76
CA ARG A 18 1.55 -3.57 -12.43
C ARG A 18 2.24 -2.82 -13.55
N LEU A 19 3.26 -3.43 -14.18
CA LEU A 19 3.93 -2.83 -15.34
C LEU A 19 2.93 -2.59 -16.49
N ARG A 20 2.13 -3.60 -16.82
CA ARG A 20 1.11 -3.49 -17.86
C ARG A 20 0.07 -2.42 -17.51
N ALA A 21 -0.42 -2.39 -16.28
CA ALA A 21 -1.39 -1.43 -15.80
C ALA A 21 -0.86 0.02 -15.92
N LEU A 22 0.36 0.27 -15.45
CA LEU A 22 1.03 1.57 -15.56
C LEU A 22 1.19 2.03 -17.01
N ARG A 23 1.61 1.14 -17.90
CA ARG A 23 1.74 1.46 -19.33
C ARG A 23 0.39 1.80 -19.94
N THR A 24 -0.63 0.99 -19.70
CA THR A 24 -1.98 1.23 -20.24
C THR A 24 -2.64 2.47 -19.65
N GLY A 25 -2.39 2.78 -18.37
CA GLY A 25 -2.89 3.98 -17.70
C GLY A 25 -2.28 5.27 -18.25
N LYS A 26 -1.04 5.22 -18.76
CA LYS A 26 -0.43 6.32 -19.54
C LYS A 26 -0.87 6.36 -21.01
N HIS A 27 -1.69 5.40 -21.47
CA HIS A 27 -2.13 5.27 -22.87
C HIS A 27 -0.99 5.15 -23.90
N ILE A 28 0.13 4.54 -23.51
CA ILE A 28 1.29 4.35 -24.40
C ILE A 28 1.43 2.89 -24.86
N THR A 29 1.95 2.71 -26.06
CA THR A 29 2.26 1.39 -26.64
C THR A 29 3.59 0.85 -26.09
N LEU A 30 3.85 -0.45 -26.29
CA LEU A 30 5.16 -1.05 -25.98
C LEU A 30 6.30 -0.36 -26.75
N VAL A 31 6.02 0.11 -27.97
CA VAL A 31 6.98 0.83 -28.81
C VAL A 31 7.32 2.18 -28.21
N GLN A 32 6.29 2.95 -27.85
CA GLN A 32 6.47 4.25 -27.20
C GLN A 32 7.18 4.12 -25.86
N LEU A 33 6.80 3.14 -25.02
CA LEU A 33 7.49 2.94 -23.75
C LEU A 33 8.98 2.62 -23.93
N ALA A 34 9.34 1.77 -24.91
CA ALA A 34 10.74 1.50 -25.22
C ALA A 34 11.49 2.76 -25.66
N GLN A 35 10.89 3.54 -26.57
CA GLN A 35 11.46 4.80 -27.06
C GLN A 35 11.65 5.82 -25.93
N ASP A 36 10.62 6.01 -25.10
CA ASP A 36 10.65 6.97 -23.99
C ASP A 36 11.69 6.58 -22.94
N LEU A 37 11.81 5.27 -22.63
CA LEU A 37 12.84 4.76 -21.71
C LEU A 37 14.25 5.00 -22.27
N ASN A 38 14.48 4.73 -23.55
CA ASN A 38 15.78 4.95 -24.18
C ASN A 38 16.14 6.44 -24.29
N GLN A 39 15.13 7.31 -24.48
CA GLN A 39 15.31 8.76 -24.48
C GLN A 39 15.63 9.29 -23.08
N GLN A 40 14.93 8.80 -22.05
CA GLN A 40 15.14 9.26 -20.67
C GLN A 40 16.40 8.68 -20.02
N PHE A 41 16.77 7.45 -20.39
CA PHE A 41 17.94 6.74 -19.87
C PHE A 41 18.84 6.23 -21.01
N PRO A 42 19.59 7.13 -21.68
CA PRO A 42 20.45 6.77 -22.81
C PRO A 42 21.51 5.75 -22.42
N THR A 43 21.79 4.82 -23.33
CA THR A 43 22.77 3.73 -23.19
C THR A 43 23.32 3.35 -24.56
N ASP A 44 24.32 2.47 -24.62
CA ASP A 44 24.82 1.93 -25.89
C ASP A 44 23.72 1.16 -26.63
N LYS A 45 23.78 1.12 -27.96
CA LYS A 45 22.76 0.49 -28.83
C LYS A 45 22.45 -0.96 -28.47
N ASP A 46 23.45 -1.71 -28.01
CA ASP A 46 23.28 -3.12 -27.62
C ASP A 46 22.47 -3.30 -26.32
N HIS A 47 22.27 -2.22 -25.58
CA HIS A 47 21.61 -2.20 -24.28
C HIS A 47 20.30 -1.39 -24.27
N GLU A 48 19.87 -0.88 -25.42
CA GLU A 48 18.59 -0.19 -25.55
C GLU A 48 17.41 -1.14 -25.25
N ASN A 49 16.38 -0.60 -24.60
CA ASN A 49 15.13 -1.30 -24.36
C ASN A 49 14.39 -1.54 -25.68
N THR A 50 13.88 -2.76 -25.87
CA THR A 50 13.08 -3.11 -27.04
C THR A 50 11.61 -3.39 -26.67
N PRO A 51 10.64 -3.17 -27.59
CA PRO A 51 9.23 -3.43 -27.31
C PRO A 51 8.96 -4.90 -26.97
N SER A 52 9.69 -5.82 -27.61
CA SER A 52 9.60 -7.26 -27.36
C SER A 52 10.11 -7.64 -25.97
N GLN A 53 11.17 -6.99 -25.49
CA GLN A 53 11.69 -7.18 -24.13
C GLN A 53 10.67 -6.75 -23.08
N ILE A 54 10.08 -5.57 -23.24
CA ILE A 54 9.02 -5.07 -22.35
C ILE A 54 7.79 -5.99 -22.42
N GLY A 55 7.40 -6.45 -23.61
CA GLY A 55 6.29 -7.38 -23.78
C GLY A 55 6.54 -8.77 -23.17
N ASN A 56 7.81 -9.19 -23.01
CA ASN A 56 8.15 -10.39 -22.25
C ASN A 56 7.99 -10.16 -20.74
N TRP A 57 8.33 -8.97 -20.25
CA TRP A 57 8.15 -8.58 -18.84
C TRP A 57 6.68 -8.50 -18.43
N GLU A 58 5.83 -7.87 -19.25
CA GLU A 58 4.38 -7.78 -18.99
C GLU A 58 3.64 -9.12 -19.02
N ARG A 59 4.24 -10.15 -19.62
CA ARG A 59 3.70 -11.51 -19.64
C ARG A 59 4.34 -12.41 -18.59
N GLY A 60 5.31 -11.91 -17.81
CA GLY A 60 6.08 -12.72 -16.86
C GLY A 60 6.96 -13.78 -17.52
N VAL A 61 7.25 -13.68 -18.82
CA VAL A 61 8.09 -14.64 -19.55
C VAL A 61 9.57 -14.45 -19.22
N ARG A 62 9.97 -13.21 -18.91
CA ARG A 62 11.32 -12.88 -18.47
C ARG A 62 11.24 -11.93 -17.29
N THR A 63 12.20 -12.07 -16.38
CA THR A 63 12.40 -11.13 -15.27
C THR A 63 13.32 -10.00 -15.72
N PRO A 64 12.94 -8.72 -15.53
CA PRO A 64 13.84 -7.60 -15.77
C PRO A 64 15.00 -7.61 -14.77
N SER A 65 16.12 -7.00 -15.15
CA SER A 65 17.22 -6.78 -14.21
C SER A 65 16.86 -5.67 -13.21
N TYR A 66 17.62 -5.58 -12.11
CA TYR A 66 17.47 -4.51 -11.12
C TYR A 66 17.53 -3.11 -11.76
N VAL A 67 18.46 -2.90 -12.71
CA VAL A 67 18.61 -1.62 -13.43
C VAL A 67 17.33 -1.29 -14.20
N GLU A 68 16.72 -2.28 -14.84
CA GLU A 68 15.48 -2.10 -15.61
C GLU A 68 14.28 -1.81 -14.70
N VAL A 69 14.17 -2.49 -13.56
CA VAL A 69 13.15 -2.18 -12.55
C VAL A 69 13.30 -0.74 -12.04
N GLN A 70 14.53 -0.29 -11.80
CA GLN A 70 14.79 1.08 -11.35
C GLN A 70 14.41 2.11 -12.42
N LYS A 71 14.74 1.87 -13.70
CA LYS A 71 14.35 2.75 -14.83
C LYS A 71 12.83 2.87 -14.92
N LEU A 72 12.12 1.74 -14.87
CA LEU A 72 10.66 1.69 -14.94
C LEU A 72 10.02 2.44 -13.76
N ALA A 73 10.50 2.20 -12.54
CA ALA A 73 10.03 2.89 -11.34
C ALA A 73 10.18 4.42 -11.47
N LYS A 74 11.36 4.89 -11.93
CA LYS A 74 11.61 6.31 -12.19
C LYS A 74 10.73 6.88 -13.30
N PHE A 75 10.57 6.17 -14.42
CA PHE A 75 9.73 6.61 -15.55
C PHE A 75 8.26 6.76 -15.18
N PHE A 76 7.74 5.85 -14.35
CA PHE A 76 6.34 5.87 -13.90
C PHE A 76 6.11 6.68 -12.63
N GLY A 77 7.17 7.13 -11.95
CA GLY A 77 7.06 7.90 -10.71
C GLY A 77 6.54 7.06 -9.53
N VAL A 78 6.86 5.75 -9.51
CA VAL A 78 6.45 4.82 -8.46
C VAL A 78 7.68 4.27 -7.72
N THR A 79 7.48 3.66 -6.55
CA THR A 79 8.57 2.96 -5.86
C THR A 79 8.88 1.62 -6.54
N MET A 80 10.14 1.15 -6.42
CA MET A 80 10.49 -0.20 -6.88
C MET A 80 9.67 -1.25 -6.15
N ASP A 81 9.43 -1.07 -4.85
CA ASP A 81 8.61 -1.97 -4.03
C ASP A 81 7.17 -2.07 -4.54
N TYR A 82 6.59 -0.96 -4.99
CA TYR A 82 5.30 -0.99 -5.66
C TYR A 82 5.43 -1.76 -6.97
N LEU A 83 6.42 -1.48 -7.80
CA LEU A 83 6.53 -2.17 -9.08
C LEU A 83 6.74 -3.68 -8.92
N THR A 84 7.47 -4.13 -7.90
CA THR A 84 7.78 -5.55 -7.64
C THR A 84 6.76 -6.28 -6.76
N GLY A 85 5.75 -5.59 -6.24
CA GLY A 85 4.73 -6.20 -5.38
C GLY A 85 5.15 -6.39 -3.91
N LEU A 86 6.28 -5.80 -3.49
CA LEU A 86 6.72 -5.81 -2.09
C LEU A 86 5.84 -4.96 -1.16
N THR A 87 4.90 -4.18 -1.72
CA THR A 87 3.97 -3.34 -0.93
C THR A 87 2.73 -4.06 -0.40
N ASP A 88 2.51 -5.33 -0.75
CA ASP A 88 1.21 -6.00 -0.49
C ASP A 88 1.25 -7.07 0.61
N SER A 89 2.08 -6.91 1.64
CA SER A 89 1.62 -7.31 2.97
C SER A 89 0.76 -6.16 3.53
N SER A 90 -0.45 -5.98 2.98
CA SER A 90 -1.39 -4.90 3.32
C SER A 90 -1.93 -4.94 4.77
N ILE A 91 -1.42 -5.85 5.59
CA ILE A 91 -1.75 -5.97 7.01
C ILE A 91 -0.76 -5.11 7.80
N TYR A 92 -1.17 -3.87 8.07
CA TYR A 92 -0.48 -2.99 9.01
C TYR A 92 -1.02 -3.27 10.42
N ASP A 93 -0.17 -3.85 11.26
CA ASP A 93 -0.47 -4.07 12.67
C ASP A 93 -0.19 -2.78 13.46
N LEU A 94 -1.26 -2.03 13.77
CA LEU A 94 -1.17 -0.80 14.56
C LEU A 94 -0.56 -1.04 15.94
N ALA A 95 -0.77 -2.22 16.56
CA ALA A 95 -0.16 -2.53 17.84
C ALA A 95 1.37 -2.61 17.71
N LYS A 96 1.87 -3.26 16.66
CA LYS A 96 3.31 -3.27 16.36
C LYS A 96 3.83 -1.88 16.03
N MET A 97 3.06 -1.07 15.31
CA MET A 97 3.44 0.30 15.00
C MET A 97 3.67 1.10 16.28
N PHE A 98 2.74 1.07 17.25
CA PHE A 98 2.86 1.80 18.52
C PHE A 98 4.01 1.33 19.41
N ILE A 99 4.36 0.03 19.36
CA ILE A 99 5.45 -0.55 20.17
C ILE A 99 6.82 -0.41 19.46
N SER A 100 6.83 -0.07 18.16
CA SER A 100 8.06 0.08 17.39
C SER A 100 8.89 1.30 17.82
N GLY A 101 10.18 1.28 17.50
CA GLY A 101 11.08 2.43 17.67
C GLY A 101 10.93 3.53 16.61
N GLN A 102 9.88 3.48 15.77
CA GLN A 102 9.66 4.47 14.72
C GLN A 102 9.05 5.76 15.29
N THR A 103 9.32 6.88 14.63
CA THR A 103 8.61 8.14 14.84
C THR A 103 7.22 8.02 14.24
N ILE A 104 6.18 8.20 15.06
CA ILE A 104 4.78 8.16 14.62
C ILE A 104 4.24 9.58 14.76
N GLN A 105 3.60 10.08 13.70
CA GLN A 105 2.95 11.38 13.71
C GLN A 105 1.45 11.24 13.50
N PHE A 106 0.67 12.10 14.15
CA PHE A 106 -0.77 12.24 13.94
C PHE A 106 -1.09 13.73 13.79
N GLU A 107 -1.70 14.11 12.66
CA GLU A 107 -1.98 15.51 12.30
C GLU A 107 -0.73 16.43 12.34
N GLY A 108 0.45 15.88 12.07
CA GLY A 108 1.73 16.60 12.07
C GLY A 108 2.44 16.63 13.43
N GLU A 109 1.77 16.22 14.51
CA GLU A 109 2.37 16.14 15.85
C GLU A 109 2.98 14.76 16.11
N THR A 110 4.13 14.72 16.76
CA THR A 110 4.81 13.45 17.07
C THR A 110 4.22 12.84 18.33
N LEU A 111 3.79 11.58 18.23
CA LEU A 111 3.24 10.84 19.36
C LEU A 111 4.36 10.35 20.27
N ASP A 112 4.34 10.79 21.52
CA ASP A 112 5.27 10.33 22.55
C ASP A 112 4.87 8.94 23.11
N SER A 113 5.63 8.42 24.06
CA SER A 113 5.37 7.09 24.64
C SER A 113 4.04 7.02 25.40
N GLN A 114 3.62 8.12 26.04
CA GLN A 114 2.38 8.19 26.79
C GLN A 114 1.19 8.25 25.84
N ASP A 115 1.25 9.07 24.80
CA ASP A 115 0.23 9.18 23.76
C ASP A 115 -0.02 7.82 23.08
N ARG A 116 1.06 7.14 22.69
CA ARG A 116 0.99 5.81 22.06
C ARG A 116 0.27 4.81 22.96
N TYR A 117 0.56 4.82 24.25
CA TYR A 117 -0.10 3.92 25.20
C TYR A 117 -1.59 4.23 25.35
N GLN A 118 -1.96 5.50 25.51
CA GLN A 118 -3.36 5.89 25.65
C GLN A 118 -4.17 5.53 24.38
N ILE A 119 -3.64 5.83 23.21
CA ILE A 119 -4.27 5.50 21.91
C ILE A 119 -4.40 3.99 21.74
N TYR A 120 -3.36 3.22 22.10
CA TYR A 120 -3.41 1.77 22.08
C TYR A 120 -4.54 1.22 22.95
N GLN A 121 -4.72 1.73 24.18
CA GLN A 121 -5.80 1.32 25.07
C GLN A 121 -7.18 1.66 24.51
N LEU A 122 -7.35 2.86 23.95
CA LEU A 122 -8.61 3.28 23.32
C LEU A 122 -9.01 2.37 22.15
N ILE A 123 -8.08 2.12 21.23
CA ILE A 123 -8.30 1.24 20.07
C ILE A 123 -8.56 -0.20 20.52
N SER A 124 -7.75 -0.70 21.46
CA SER A 124 -7.91 -2.05 22.00
C SER A 124 -9.28 -2.21 22.66
N GLY A 125 -9.68 -1.28 23.54
CA GLY A 125 -10.99 -1.30 24.19
C GLY A 125 -12.14 -1.25 23.18
N TYR A 126 -12.04 -0.40 22.16
CA TYR A 126 -13.03 -0.32 21.08
C TYR A 126 -13.16 -1.64 20.30
N VAL A 127 -12.05 -2.23 19.89
CA VAL A 127 -12.04 -3.49 19.12
C VAL A 127 -12.64 -4.63 19.94
N HIS A 128 -12.22 -4.79 21.20
CA HIS A 128 -12.77 -5.82 22.10
C HIS A 128 -14.27 -5.60 22.35
N GLY A 129 -14.69 -4.34 22.56
CA GLY A 129 -16.10 -3.97 22.74
C GLY A 129 -16.96 -4.22 21.50
N LYS A 130 -16.41 -4.04 20.29
CA LYS A 130 -17.09 -4.34 19.01
C LYS A 130 -17.26 -5.85 18.81
N THR A 131 -16.24 -6.64 19.11
CA THR A 131 -16.31 -8.12 18.99
C THR A 131 -17.26 -8.76 20.00
N GLY A 132 -17.58 -8.09 21.11
CA GLY A 132 -18.52 -8.55 22.13
C GLY A 132 -20.00 -8.19 21.89
N ARG A 133 -20.32 -7.33 20.91
CA ARG A 133 -21.71 -6.98 20.57
C ARG A 133 -22.30 -8.04 19.64
N LYS A 134 -23.20 -8.90 20.15
CA LYS A 134 -24.18 -9.59 19.28
C LYS A 134 -24.94 -8.51 18.50
N PRO A 135 -25.13 -8.64 17.17
CA PRO A 135 -25.91 -7.66 16.42
C PRO A 135 -27.35 -7.71 16.94
N GLN A 136 -27.78 -6.67 17.66
CA GLN A 136 -29.20 -6.48 17.96
C GLN A 136 -29.86 -5.92 16.70
N PRO A 137 -30.95 -6.53 16.20
CA PRO A 137 -31.70 -5.94 15.10
C PRO A 137 -32.53 -4.78 15.64
N GLY A 138 -32.24 -3.57 15.15
CA GLY A 138 -33.12 -2.40 15.31
C GLY A 138 -32.39 -1.13 15.76
N PRO A 139 -32.69 0.03 15.17
CA PRO A 139 -32.04 1.28 15.52
C PRO A 139 -32.55 1.77 16.87
N LYS A 140 -31.68 1.81 17.88
CA LYS A 140 -31.90 2.60 19.08
C LYS A 140 -31.19 3.93 18.91
N ILE A 141 -31.96 4.98 18.66
CA ILE A 141 -31.50 6.35 18.87
C ILE A 141 -31.46 6.54 20.39
N GLN A 142 -30.28 6.38 20.97
CA GLN A 142 -29.98 6.85 22.32
C GLN A 142 -28.88 7.89 22.19
N GLN A 143 -29.28 9.15 22.31
CA GLN A 143 -28.37 10.26 22.50
C GLN A 143 -27.85 10.14 23.94
N GLU A 144 -26.66 9.57 24.11
CA GLU A 144 -25.98 9.59 25.40
C GLU A 144 -25.31 10.96 25.55
N GLU A 145 -25.80 11.77 26.50
CA GLU A 145 -25.15 13.00 26.91
C GLU A 145 -23.88 12.67 27.70
N LEU A 146 -22.76 13.30 27.31
CA LEU A 146 -21.49 13.23 28.03
C LEU A 146 -21.61 14.02 29.35
N ASP A 147 -21.70 13.32 30.47
CA ASP A 147 -21.57 13.93 31.81
C ASP A 147 -20.09 14.22 32.10
N LEU A 148 -19.73 15.50 32.00
CA LEU A 148 -18.37 16.00 32.23
C LEU A 148 -18.03 16.24 33.71
N GLY A 149 -18.90 15.85 34.65
CA GLY A 149 -18.59 15.92 36.08
C GLY A 149 -18.24 17.33 36.59
N MET A 150 -18.78 18.38 35.96
CA MET A 150 -18.59 19.73 36.49
C MET A 150 -19.51 19.96 37.69
N PRO A 151 -19.01 20.58 38.78
CA PRO A 151 -19.84 20.91 39.93
C PRO A 151 -20.96 21.85 39.51
N LYS A 152 -22.21 21.47 39.82
CA LYS A 152 -23.38 22.29 39.53
C LYS A 152 -23.34 23.53 40.41
N ASP A 153 -23.26 24.69 39.78
CA ASP A 153 -23.35 25.98 40.44
C ASP A 153 -24.73 26.11 41.10
N THR A 154 -24.77 26.01 42.43
CA THR A 154 -25.97 26.26 43.22
C THR A 154 -26.09 27.76 43.49
N GLY A 155 -26.51 28.50 42.49
CA GLY A 155 -26.92 29.90 42.62
C GLY A 155 -28.39 29.99 43.03
N LYS A 156 -28.65 30.66 44.16
CA LYS A 156 -29.98 31.00 44.70
C LYS A 156 -30.81 31.86 43.76
#